data_AF-A0A7Y3M7T2-F1
#
_entry.id   AF-A0A7Y3M7T2-F1
#
_cell.length_a   1.000
_cell.length_b   1.000
_cell.length_c   1.000
_cell.angle_alpha   90.00
_cell.angle_beta   90.00
_cell.angle_gamma   90.00
#
_symmetry.space_group_name_H-M   'P 1'
#
loop_
_entity.id
_entity.type
_entity.pdbx_description
1 polymer ?
#
loop_
_entity_poly.entity_id
_entity_poly.type
_entity_poly.pdbx_seq_one_letter_code
_entity_poly.pdbx_strand_id
1 'polypeptide(L)'
;MEPAGTFDQAKLAALCLELMRENYCGGLVLQQARNQKSIIFDGAEIAHAESNITKESLLARMAAAGEIDAATQERVRSVMRKKKLSEEHALMALQVLAAKELVLALRERTRERVRECFSWASGEYRLEPETTAPKGSEALRVDGPPLVLEGLARHARPDALLQRLEAPLMQYPRLGAESEALLERLSPAPETVALARSLDPEKTLWDQLGMQSSVEPLAALFVMSELGALSFSSSPGAAEAAPDPDAPDSGAGGGLQFEILVGDAAPAEGAPEAGRTEARTTARDDELAREIEEKFEKLAELDHYELLGVPNDAKTAAIKKAYLFAAKRFHPDALKRHGLESLKAKAGEVFAAIGKAHSVLSDSASRREYDEGGIDSFDTDRLMQAETFFRQAEIMMRAGRFGEAAPLLENTVKLWPEEGAYQAYLGWALFKKRPSEPDRAREHLEKALELRQDAQSYFYFSVVLRKLGEFGAADTAMARAKELDPSVG
;
A
#
# COMPACT_ATOMS: atom_id res chain seq x y z
N MET A 1 13.57 -27.22 -5.68
CA MET A 1 14.06 -26.19 -4.77
C MET A 1 14.14 -26.71 -3.33
N GLU A 2 15.19 -26.38 -2.57
CA GLU A 2 15.28 -26.68 -1.13
C GLU A 2 14.50 -25.61 -0.31
N PRO A 3 13.83 -25.98 0.81
CA PRO A 3 13.01 -25.03 1.57
C PRO A 3 13.83 -24.02 2.39
N ALA A 4 15.13 -24.25 2.58
CA ALA A 4 16.06 -23.33 3.22
C ALA A 4 17.50 -23.68 2.81
N GLY A 5 18.41 -22.71 2.86
CA GLY A 5 19.81 -22.94 2.54
C GLY A 5 20.68 -21.70 2.70
N THR A 6 21.89 -21.75 2.13
CA THR A 6 22.81 -20.59 2.07
C THR A 6 22.88 -20.03 0.66
N PHE A 7 23.05 -18.72 0.55
CA PHE A 7 23.24 -18.03 -0.72
C PHE A 7 24.53 -17.22 -0.76
N ASP A 8 25.08 -17.12 -1.96
CA ASP A 8 25.89 -15.99 -2.41
C ASP A 8 25.02 -15.10 -3.33
N GLN A 9 25.52 -13.93 -3.70
CA GLN A 9 24.82 -12.97 -4.57
C GLN A 9 24.24 -13.60 -5.85
N ALA A 10 24.96 -14.53 -6.50
CA ALA A 10 24.52 -15.15 -7.74
C ALA A 10 23.53 -16.32 -7.49
N LYS A 11 23.69 -17.08 -6.39
CA LYS A 11 22.65 -18.04 -5.93
C LYS A 11 21.33 -17.33 -5.63
N LEU A 12 21.38 -16.15 -5.01
CA LEU A 12 20.17 -15.40 -4.70
C LEU A 12 19.44 -14.98 -5.98
N ALA A 13 20.16 -14.52 -7.00
CA ALA A 13 19.56 -14.19 -8.28
C ALA A 13 19.00 -15.41 -9.02
N ALA A 14 19.75 -16.52 -9.08
CA ALA A 14 19.25 -17.78 -9.63
C ALA A 14 17.98 -18.26 -8.90
N LEU A 15 17.98 -18.26 -7.56
CA LEU A 15 16.83 -18.64 -6.73
C LEU A 15 15.60 -17.76 -7.00
N CYS A 16 15.77 -16.43 -7.06
CA CYS A 16 14.68 -15.52 -7.40
C CYS A 16 14.10 -15.78 -8.80
N LEU A 17 14.95 -16.10 -9.79
CA LEU A 17 14.51 -16.38 -11.15
C LEU A 17 13.89 -17.79 -11.29
N GLU A 18 14.40 -18.78 -10.57
CA GLU A 18 13.78 -20.11 -10.44
C GLU A 18 12.38 -19.99 -9.82
N LEU A 19 12.23 -19.27 -8.70
CA LEU A 19 10.93 -18.99 -8.08
C LEU A 19 9.93 -18.36 -9.06
N MET A 20 10.37 -17.36 -9.84
CA MET A 20 9.53 -16.71 -10.85
C MET A 20 9.16 -17.65 -12.01
N ARG A 21 10.09 -18.49 -12.46
CA ARG A 21 9.89 -19.44 -13.56
C ARG A 21 8.94 -20.58 -13.17
N GLU A 22 9.06 -21.10 -11.96
CA GLU A 22 8.16 -22.12 -11.40
C GLU A 22 6.81 -21.54 -10.92
N ASN A 23 6.55 -20.24 -11.17
CA ASN A 23 5.35 -19.50 -10.74
C ASN A 23 5.06 -19.62 -9.23
N TYR A 24 6.09 -19.54 -8.39
CA TYR A 24 5.94 -19.63 -6.94
C TYR A 24 5.11 -18.46 -6.38
N CYS A 25 4.13 -18.78 -5.55
CA CYS A 25 3.39 -17.84 -4.72
C CYS A 25 3.76 -18.11 -3.26
N GLY A 26 4.31 -17.12 -2.56
CA GLY A 26 4.77 -17.30 -1.17
C GLY A 26 5.91 -16.37 -0.77
N GLY A 27 6.38 -16.51 0.47
CA GLY A 27 7.50 -15.76 1.02
C GLY A 27 8.88 -16.36 0.70
N LEU A 28 9.87 -15.49 0.54
CA LEU A 28 11.32 -15.77 0.59
C LEU A 28 11.93 -14.87 1.66
N VAL A 29 12.34 -15.46 2.78
CA VAL A 29 13.03 -14.77 3.87
C VAL A 29 14.54 -14.87 3.68
N LEU A 30 15.22 -13.74 3.74
CA LEU A 30 16.67 -13.60 3.60
C LEU A 30 17.28 -13.06 4.89
N GLN A 31 18.32 -13.73 5.40
CA GLN A 31 19.02 -13.36 6.62
C GLN A 31 20.51 -13.11 6.35
N GLN A 32 21.03 -11.97 6.82
CA GLN A 32 22.46 -11.68 6.89
C GLN A 32 22.81 -11.08 8.25
N ALA A 33 23.44 -11.88 9.11
CA ALA A 33 23.75 -11.54 10.50
C ALA A 33 22.49 -11.10 11.27
N ARG A 34 22.30 -9.78 11.50
CA ARG A 34 21.11 -9.21 12.15
C ARG A 34 20.07 -8.65 11.18
N ASN A 35 20.45 -8.49 9.91
CA ASN A 35 19.58 -7.91 8.89
C ASN A 35 18.68 -9.02 8.33
N GLN A 36 17.40 -8.74 8.22
CA GLN A 36 16.40 -9.64 7.66
C GLN A 36 15.56 -8.89 6.63
N LYS A 37 15.28 -9.55 5.51
CA LYS A 37 14.32 -9.11 4.49
C LYS A 37 13.34 -10.25 4.19
N SER A 38 12.11 -9.91 3.86
CA SER A 38 11.12 -10.86 3.33
C SER A 38 10.63 -10.35 1.99
N ILE A 39 10.58 -11.22 0.98
CA ILE A 39 10.09 -10.91 -0.36
C ILE A 39 8.89 -11.83 -0.61
N ILE A 40 7.73 -11.27 -0.92
CA ILE A 40 6.52 -12.03 -1.23
C ILE A 40 6.35 -12.06 -2.74
N PHE A 41 6.42 -13.26 -3.30
CA PHE A 41 6.23 -13.56 -4.72
C PHE A 41 4.77 -13.88 -5.00
N ASP A 42 4.28 -13.47 -6.17
CA ASP A 42 3.06 -13.99 -6.77
C ASP A 42 3.34 -14.31 -8.25
N GLY A 43 3.79 -15.53 -8.50
CA GLY A 43 4.29 -15.95 -9.79
C GLY A 43 5.56 -15.20 -10.19
N ALA A 44 5.55 -14.60 -11.38
CA ALA A 44 6.68 -13.81 -11.88
C ALA A 44 6.73 -12.35 -11.37
N GLU A 45 5.74 -11.92 -10.57
CA GLU A 45 5.71 -10.60 -9.93
C GLU A 45 6.15 -10.70 -8.46
N ILE A 46 6.72 -9.61 -7.94
CA ILE A 46 6.92 -9.43 -6.51
C ILE A 46 5.80 -8.54 -5.98
N ALA A 47 5.01 -9.07 -5.06
CA ALA A 47 3.84 -8.40 -4.50
C ALA A 47 4.17 -7.49 -3.31
N HIS A 48 5.15 -7.88 -2.49
CA HIS A 48 5.59 -7.07 -1.35
C HIS A 48 7.05 -7.35 -0.95
N ALA A 49 7.69 -6.39 -0.26
CA ALA A 49 8.99 -6.62 0.37
C ALA A 49 9.13 -5.89 1.71
N GLU A 50 9.44 -6.65 2.76
CA GLU A 50 9.72 -6.17 4.12
C GLU A 50 11.21 -6.16 4.42
N SER A 51 11.63 -5.30 5.36
CA SER A 51 13.01 -5.18 5.79
C SER A 51 13.09 -4.64 7.21
N ASN A 52 13.94 -5.24 8.05
CA ASN A 52 14.24 -4.73 9.39
C ASN A 52 15.32 -3.62 9.39
N ILE A 53 15.83 -3.23 8.22
CA ILE A 53 16.86 -2.20 8.09
C ILE A 53 16.22 -0.80 8.17
N THR A 54 16.46 -0.11 9.28
CA THR A 54 15.87 1.23 9.55
C THR A 54 16.23 2.33 8.55
N LYS A 55 17.28 2.14 7.73
CA LYS A 55 17.63 3.05 6.63
C LYS A 55 16.78 2.86 5.37
N GLU A 56 16.04 1.75 5.27
CA GLU A 56 15.11 1.41 4.18
C GLU A 56 13.64 1.74 4.56
N SER A 57 13.47 2.70 5.48
CA SER A 57 12.20 3.35 5.76
C SER A 57 11.91 4.39 4.67
N LEU A 58 10.63 4.64 4.39
CA LEU A 58 10.21 5.60 3.38
C LEU A 58 10.73 7.01 3.70
N LEU A 59 10.64 7.44 4.96
CA LEU A 59 11.15 8.72 5.42
C LEU A 59 12.68 8.84 5.24
N ALA A 60 13.42 7.76 5.50
CA ALA A 60 14.86 7.72 5.30
C ALA A 60 15.25 7.79 3.80
N ARG A 61 14.47 7.14 2.93
CA ARG A 61 14.61 7.23 1.47
C ARG A 61 14.34 8.65 0.95
N MET A 62 13.19 9.23 1.29
CA MET A 62 12.80 10.59 0.91
C MET A 62 13.85 11.62 1.35
N ALA A 63 14.40 11.45 2.56
CA ALA A 63 15.49 12.26 3.08
C ALA A 63 16.77 12.15 2.23
N ALA A 64 17.17 10.92 1.86
CA ALA A 64 18.38 10.67 1.06
C ALA A 64 18.24 11.16 -0.39
N ALA A 65 17.03 11.12 -0.94
CA ALA A 65 16.70 11.67 -2.26
C ALA A 65 16.60 13.21 -2.29
N GLY A 66 16.58 13.87 -1.12
CA GLY A 66 16.38 15.32 -1.01
C GLY A 66 14.93 15.77 -1.23
N GLU A 67 13.97 14.84 -1.22
CA GLU A 67 12.53 15.11 -1.35
C GLU A 67 11.97 15.84 -0.12
N ILE A 68 12.60 15.66 1.05
CA ILE A 68 12.20 16.29 2.32
C ILE A 68 13.40 16.80 3.12
N ASP A 69 13.22 17.92 3.81
CA ASP A 69 14.24 18.53 4.67
C ASP A 69 14.28 17.89 6.07
N ALA A 70 15.32 18.23 6.84
CA ALA A 70 15.52 17.72 8.19
C ALA A 70 14.40 18.14 9.17
N ALA A 71 13.78 19.31 8.95
CA ALA A 71 12.67 19.78 9.78
C ALA A 71 11.40 18.94 9.55
N THR A 72 11.10 18.60 8.30
CA THR A 72 9.98 17.71 7.93
C THR A 72 10.21 16.30 8.45
N GLN A 73 11.43 15.77 8.35
CA GLN A 73 11.77 14.47 8.96
C GLN A 73 11.50 14.42 10.46
N GLU A 74 11.92 15.44 11.22
CA GLU A 74 11.66 15.45 12.67
C GLU A 74 10.19 15.70 13.01
N ARG A 75 9.45 16.47 12.19
CA ARG A 75 7.98 16.56 12.30
C ARG A 75 7.32 15.19 12.15
N VAL A 76 7.66 14.42 11.11
CA VAL A 76 7.11 13.08 10.88
C VAL A 76 7.47 12.14 12.03
N ARG A 77 8.75 12.05 12.43
CA ARG A 77 9.17 11.23 13.58
C ARG A 77 8.48 11.62 14.89
N SER A 78 8.30 12.92 15.13
CA SER A 78 7.59 13.43 16.31
C SER A 78 6.12 13.00 16.30
N VAL A 79 5.45 13.06 15.15
CA VAL A 79 4.08 12.57 14.95
C VAL A 79 3.99 11.05 15.16
N MET A 80 4.86 10.26 14.54
CA MET A 80 4.91 8.80 14.73
C MET A 80 5.07 8.43 16.21
N ARG A 81 6.05 9.03 16.90
CA ARG A 81 6.32 8.74 18.33
C ARG A 81 5.18 9.16 19.25
N LYS A 82 4.58 10.34 19.03
CA LYS A 82 3.53 10.88 19.90
C LYS A 82 2.20 10.17 19.72
N LYS A 83 1.83 9.86 18.47
CA LYS A 83 0.51 9.34 18.10
C LYS A 83 0.50 7.83 17.84
N LYS A 84 1.65 7.15 17.99
CA LYS A 84 1.85 5.73 17.65
C LYS A 84 1.45 5.38 16.21
N LEU A 85 1.54 6.36 15.30
CA LEU A 85 1.18 6.22 13.89
C LEU A 85 2.29 5.55 13.09
N SER A 86 1.89 4.89 12.00
CA SER A 86 2.83 4.37 11.00
C SER A 86 3.58 5.49 10.30
N GLU A 87 4.66 5.13 9.61
CA GLU A 87 5.40 6.06 8.76
C GLU A 87 4.51 6.65 7.67
N GLU A 88 3.72 5.79 7.02
CA GLU A 88 2.73 6.11 5.99
C GLU A 88 1.60 7.01 6.52
N HIS A 89 0.98 6.64 7.64
CA HIS A 89 -0.03 7.46 8.33
C HIS A 89 0.52 8.84 8.68
N ALA A 90 1.73 8.92 9.24
CA ALA A 90 2.34 10.17 9.65
C ALA A 90 2.71 11.07 8.45
N LEU A 91 3.13 10.48 7.32
CA LEU A 91 3.41 11.20 6.07
C LEU A 91 2.13 11.81 5.47
N MET A 92 1.01 11.07 5.43
CA MET A 92 -0.26 11.63 4.92
C MET A 92 -0.91 12.61 5.89
N ALA A 93 -0.91 12.32 7.19
CA ALA A 93 -1.50 13.21 8.21
C ALA A 93 -0.76 14.56 8.33
N LEU A 94 0.52 14.62 7.94
CA LEU A 94 1.28 15.86 7.83
C LEU A 94 1.25 16.48 6.42
N GLN A 95 0.48 15.89 5.50
CA GLN A 95 0.37 16.29 4.09
C GLN A 95 1.73 16.36 3.37
N VAL A 96 2.66 15.47 3.75
CA VAL A 96 3.96 15.29 3.08
C VAL A 96 3.81 14.45 1.81
N LEU A 97 2.83 13.55 1.78
CA LEU A 97 2.40 12.79 0.59
C LEU A 97 0.88 12.74 0.54
N ALA A 98 0.31 12.87 -0.66
CA ALA A 98 -1.06 12.47 -0.96
C ALA A 98 -1.16 10.94 -1.12
N ALA A 99 -2.37 10.39 -1.04
CA ALA A 99 -2.65 8.95 -1.17
C ALA A 99 -1.95 8.27 -2.36
N LYS A 100 -2.12 8.84 -3.57
CA LYS A 100 -1.48 8.39 -4.81
C LYS A 100 0.04 8.40 -4.77
N GLU A 101 0.62 9.44 -4.18
CA GLU A 101 2.08 9.60 -4.06
C GLU A 101 2.64 8.58 -3.07
N LEU A 102 1.91 8.31 -1.98
CA LEU A 102 2.24 7.25 -1.04
C LEU A 102 2.24 5.87 -1.73
N VAL A 103 1.23 5.53 -2.53
CA VAL A 103 1.21 4.24 -3.27
C VAL A 103 2.42 4.11 -4.20
N LEU A 104 2.78 5.17 -4.94
CA LEU A 104 3.98 5.16 -5.78
C LEU A 104 5.27 5.01 -4.95
N ALA A 105 5.37 5.71 -3.82
CA ALA A 105 6.53 5.64 -2.95
C ALA A 105 6.67 4.30 -2.22
N LEU A 106 5.55 3.65 -1.88
CA LEU A 106 5.51 2.27 -1.35
C LEU A 106 5.96 1.26 -2.41
N ARG A 107 5.55 1.43 -3.67
CA ARG A 107 5.99 0.59 -4.79
C ARG A 107 7.50 0.73 -5.03
N GLU A 108 8.04 1.94 -5.02
CA GLU A 108 9.49 2.14 -5.15
C GLU A 108 10.27 1.63 -3.93
N ARG A 109 9.72 1.75 -2.71
CA ARG A 109 10.29 1.14 -1.49
C ARG A 109 10.41 -0.39 -1.63
N THR A 110 9.40 -1.06 -2.22
CA THR A 110 9.47 -2.49 -2.56
C THR A 110 10.60 -2.77 -3.56
N ARG A 111 10.71 -1.96 -4.64
CA ARG A 111 11.78 -2.09 -5.64
C ARG A 111 13.18 -1.95 -5.02
N GLU A 112 13.39 -0.92 -4.21
CA GLU A 112 14.64 -0.68 -3.51
C GLU A 112 15.00 -1.83 -2.57
N ARG A 113 14.07 -2.29 -1.72
CA ARG A 113 14.33 -3.36 -0.75
C ARG A 113 14.84 -4.63 -1.43
N VAL A 114 14.22 -5.03 -2.55
CA VAL A 114 14.63 -6.18 -3.36
C VAL A 114 15.98 -5.93 -4.05
N ARG A 115 16.18 -4.79 -4.73
CA ARG A 115 17.47 -4.48 -5.39
C ARG A 115 18.64 -4.50 -4.41
N GLU A 116 18.44 -3.94 -3.21
CA GLU A 116 19.45 -3.92 -2.15
C GLU A 116 19.68 -5.30 -1.51
N CYS A 117 18.85 -6.32 -1.75
CA CYS A 117 19.21 -7.72 -1.40
C CYS A 117 20.44 -8.18 -2.17
N PHE A 118 20.58 -7.75 -3.44
CA PHE A 118 21.74 -8.11 -4.26
C PHE A 118 23.02 -7.41 -3.81
N SER A 119 22.98 -6.43 -2.89
CA SER A 119 24.20 -5.90 -2.25
C SER A 119 24.83 -6.89 -1.24
N TRP A 120 24.09 -7.94 -0.83
CA TRP A 120 24.53 -8.89 0.19
C TRP A 120 25.43 -9.96 -0.42
N ALA A 121 26.71 -9.99 -0.02
CA ALA A 121 27.69 -10.95 -0.53
C ALA A 121 27.34 -12.43 -0.23
N SER A 122 26.75 -12.69 0.95
CA SER A 122 26.25 -14.00 1.34
C SER A 122 25.21 -13.90 2.47
N GLY A 123 24.45 -14.97 2.68
CA GLY A 123 23.45 -15.10 3.74
C GLY A 123 22.78 -16.47 3.79
N GLU A 124 21.72 -16.57 4.59
CA GLU A 124 20.82 -17.73 4.69
C GLU A 124 19.44 -17.37 4.15
N TYR A 125 18.76 -18.31 3.50
CA TYR A 125 17.40 -18.13 3.01
C TYR A 125 16.45 -19.21 3.54
N ARG A 126 15.15 -18.87 3.55
CA ARG A 126 14.03 -19.80 3.80
C ARG A 126 12.86 -19.45 2.90
N LEU A 127 12.16 -20.47 2.40
CA LEU A 127 10.88 -20.35 1.71
C LEU A 127 9.72 -20.55 2.69
N GLU A 128 8.69 -19.72 2.55
CA GLU A 128 7.49 -19.73 3.39
C GLU A 128 6.24 -19.74 2.47
N PRO A 129 5.80 -20.92 1.95
CA PRO A 129 4.76 -21.01 0.92
C PRO A 129 3.39 -20.47 1.35
N GLU A 130 3.07 -20.54 2.64
CA GLU A 130 1.80 -20.05 3.21
C GLU A 130 1.77 -18.50 3.35
N THR A 131 2.89 -17.82 3.13
CA THR A 131 3.00 -16.36 3.30
C THR A 131 2.41 -15.64 2.08
N THR A 132 1.16 -15.20 2.20
CA THR A 132 0.46 -14.42 1.17
C THR A 132 0.72 -12.91 1.31
N ALA A 133 0.60 -12.17 0.20
CA ALA A 133 0.70 -10.71 0.23
C ALA A 133 -0.51 -10.08 0.96
N PRO A 134 -0.34 -8.89 1.57
CA PRO A 134 -1.47 -8.10 2.07
C PRO A 134 -2.50 -7.85 0.95
N LYS A 135 -3.79 -7.81 1.27
CA LYS A 135 -4.84 -7.70 0.24
C LYS A 135 -4.76 -6.30 -0.39
N GLY A 136 -5.16 -6.11 -1.64
CA GLY A 136 -5.00 -4.79 -2.27
C GLY A 136 -3.57 -4.46 -2.73
N SER A 137 -2.58 -5.31 -2.42
CA SER A 137 -1.18 -5.15 -2.89
C SER A 137 -1.02 -5.27 -4.41
N GLU A 138 -2.09 -5.54 -5.18
CA GLU A 138 -2.04 -5.56 -6.65
C GLU A 138 -1.51 -4.23 -7.24
N ALA A 139 -1.76 -3.11 -6.56
CA ALA A 139 -1.22 -1.81 -6.96
C ALA A 139 0.28 -1.62 -6.66
N LEU A 140 0.85 -2.43 -5.75
CA LEU A 140 2.28 -2.41 -5.39
C LEU A 140 3.14 -3.35 -6.21
N ARG A 141 2.56 -4.25 -7.01
CA ARG A 141 3.31 -5.30 -7.70
C ARG A 141 4.39 -4.74 -8.60
N VAL A 142 5.53 -5.41 -8.62
CA VAL A 142 6.69 -5.03 -9.43
C VAL A 142 7.14 -6.22 -10.24
N ASP A 143 7.47 -5.98 -11.50
CA ASP A 143 7.93 -7.05 -12.38
C ASP A 143 9.28 -7.61 -11.87
N GLY A 144 9.33 -8.92 -11.66
CA GLY A 144 10.42 -9.60 -10.98
C GLY A 144 11.73 -9.62 -11.77
N PRO A 145 11.78 -10.20 -12.99
CA PRO A 145 13.02 -10.33 -13.76
C PRO A 145 13.75 -9.00 -14.05
N PRO A 146 13.07 -7.89 -14.45
CA PRO A 146 13.75 -6.61 -14.62
C PRO A 146 14.36 -6.10 -13.31
N LEU A 147 13.70 -6.36 -12.17
CA LEU A 147 14.18 -5.94 -10.87
C LEU A 147 15.40 -6.75 -10.37
N VAL A 148 15.47 -8.04 -10.72
CA VAL A 148 16.68 -8.88 -10.52
C VAL A 148 17.82 -8.34 -11.38
N LEU A 149 17.57 -8.02 -12.64
CA LEU A 149 18.57 -7.42 -13.54
C LEU A 149 19.07 -6.06 -13.01
N GLU A 150 18.18 -5.15 -12.60
CA GLU A 150 18.53 -3.87 -11.98
C GLU A 150 19.42 -4.06 -10.73
N GLY A 151 19.08 -5.04 -9.90
CA GLY A 151 19.85 -5.37 -8.69
C GLY A 151 21.25 -5.89 -9.01
N LEU A 152 21.36 -6.82 -9.95
CA LEU A 152 22.64 -7.35 -10.43
C LEU A 152 23.48 -6.28 -11.12
N ALA A 153 22.93 -5.52 -12.06
CA ALA A 153 23.65 -4.46 -12.78
C ALA A 153 24.26 -3.40 -11.85
N ARG A 154 23.61 -3.14 -10.70
CA ARG A 154 24.05 -2.17 -9.69
C ARG A 154 25.07 -2.73 -8.69
N HIS A 155 24.90 -3.98 -8.27
CA HIS A 155 25.63 -4.53 -7.10
C HIS A 155 26.53 -5.73 -7.41
N ALA A 156 26.38 -6.38 -8.58
CA ALA A 156 27.13 -7.58 -8.90
C ALA A 156 28.60 -7.30 -9.22
N ARG A 157 29.45 -8.24 -8.83
CA ARG A 157 30.86 -8.26 -9.25
C ARG A 157 30.97 -9.02 -10.57
N PRO A 158 31.72 -8.52 -11.58
CA PRO A 158 31.95 -9.25 -12.82
C PRO A 158 32.40 -10.70 -12.59
N ASP A 159 33.39 -10.89 -11.73
CA ASP A 159 33.97 -12.20 -11.39
C ASP A 159 32.93 -13.20 -10.84
N ALA A 160 31.94 -12.72 -10.07
CA ALA A 160 30.91 -13.58 -9.47
C ALA A 160 29.88 -14.05 -10.51
N LEU A 161 29.55 -13.19 -11.49
CA LEU A 161 28.72 -13.57 -12.65
C LEU A 161 29.50 -14.49 -13.59
N LEU A 162 30.77 -14.18 -13.86
CA LEU A 162 31.65 -15.00 -14.69
C LEU A 162 31.87 -16.41 -14.11
N GLN A 163 31.94 -16.57 -12.78
CA GLN A 163 31.99 -17.89 -12.14
C GLN A 163 30.72 -18.73 -12.36
N ARG A 164 29.56 -18.13 -12.59
CA ARG A 164 28.34 -18.87 -12.97
C ARG A 164 28.26 -19.13 -14.46
N LEU A 165 28.75 -18.19 -15.26
CA LEU A 165 28.89 -18.37 -16.68
C LEU A 165 30.11 -19.23 -17.06
N GLU A 166 30.95 -19.70 -16.12
CA GLU A 166 32.22 -20.39 -16.42
C GLU A 166 32.04 -21.61 -17.33
N ALA A 167 31.06 -22.48 -17.03
CA ALA A 167 30.74 -23.60 -17.91
C ALA A 167 30.07 -23.16 -19.23
N PRO A 168 29.10 -22.22 -19.25
CA PRO A 168 28.59 -21.58 -20.46
C PRO A 168 29.61 -20.83 -21.34
N LEU A 169 30.68 -20.26 -20.78
CA LEU A 169 31.60 -19.36 -21.50
C LEU A 169 32.30 -20.09 -22.66
N MET A 170 32.67 -21.35 -22.44
CA MET A 170 33.31 -22.20 -23.45
C MET A 170 32.30 -22.94 -24.35
N GLN A 171 31.01 -22.62 -24.24
CA GLN A 171 29.93 -23.22 -25.02
C GLN A 171 29.34 -22.22 -26.02
N TYR A 172 28.56 -22.74 -26.96
CA TYR A 172 27.98 -21.98 -28.05
C TYR A 172 26.56 -21.51 -27.65
N PRO A 173 26.27 -20.20 -27.65
CA PRO A 173 24.99 -19.66 -27.19
C PRO A 173 23.84 -19.96 -28.17
N ARG A 174 22.64 -20.15 -27.64
CA ARG A 174 21.41 -20.44 -28.38
C ARG A 174 20.26 -19.60 -27.82
N LEU A 175 19.82 -18.62 -28.58
CA LEU A 175 18.62 -17.85 -28.25
C LEU A 175 17.37 -18.74 -28.41
N GLY A 176 16.54 -18.79 -27.37
CA GLY A 176 15.24 -19.48 -27.39
C GLY A 176 14.17 -18.63 -28.08
N ALA A 177 13.02 -19.23 -28.39
CA ALA A 177 11.93 -18.56 -29.11
C ALA A 177 11.38 -17.31 -28.37
N GLU A 178 11.50 -17.26 -27.04
CA GLU A 178 11.03 -16.14 -26.21
C GLU A 178 12.10 -15.07 -25.94
N SER A 179 13.31 -15.21 -26.49
CA SER A 179 14.45 -14.33 -26.14
C SER A 179 14.19 -12.85 -26.42
N GLU A 180 13.50 -12.56 -27.52
CA GLU A 180 13.18 -11.19 -27.94
C GLU A 180 12.12 -10.55 -27.02
N ALA A 181 11.06 -11.31 -26.67
CA ALA A 181 10.04 -10.86 -25.73
C ALA A 181 10.61 -10.65 -24.32
N LEU A 182 11.56 -11.50 -23.89
CA LEU A 182 12.26 -11.29 -22.62
C LEU A 182 13.16 -10.07 -22.66
N LEU A 183 13.89 -9.80 -23.75
CA LEU A 183 14.70 -8.58 -23.90
C LEU A 183 13.83 -7.32 -23.83
N GLU A 184 12.65 -7.32 -24.47
CA GLU A 184 11.68 -6.21 -24.36
C GLU A 184 11.18 -6.03 -22.92
N ARG A 185 10.85 -7.11 -22.21
CA ARG A 185 10.41 -7.07 -20.80
C ARG A 185 11.51 -6.58 -19.85
N LEU A 186 12.74 -7.07 -20.02
CA LEU A 186 13.89 -6.68 -19.20
C LEU A 186 14.32 -5.23 -19.45
N SER A 187 14.09 -4.70 -20.67
CA SER A 187 14.49 -3.36 -21.09
C SER A 187 15.95 -2.99 -20.72
N PRO A 188 16.96 -3.84 -21.03
CA PRO A 188 18.36 -3.57 -20.68
C PRO A 188 18.94 -2.41 -21.50
N ALA A 189 20.19 -2.04 -21.21
CA ALA A 189 20.90 -1.00 -21.94
C ALA A 189 20.96 -1.31 -23.45
N PRO A 190 20.93 -0.29 -24.35
CA PRO A 190 20.94 -0.52 -25.80
C PRO A 190 22.14 -1.33 -26.31
N GLU A 191 23.29 -1.22 -25.64
CA GLU A 191 24.49 -2.02 -25.92
C GLU A 191 24.29 -3.51 -25.61
N THR A 192 23.56 -3.83 -24.55
CA THR A 192 23.21 -5.19 -24.14
C THR A 192 22.15 -5.81 -25.05
N VAL A 193 21.16 -5.03 -25.48
CA VAL A 193 20.21 -5.46 -26.54
C VAL A 193 20.97 -5.78 -27.84
N ALA A 194 21.91 -4.93 -28.23
CA ALA A 194 22.73 -5.15 -29.43
C ALA A 194 23.63 -6.40 -29.29
N LEU A 195 24.27 -6.59 -28.13
CA LEU A 195 25.05 -7.78 -27.83
C LEU A 195 24.20 -9.05 -27.96
N ALA A 196 23.08 -9.13 -27.23
CA ALA A 196 22.22 -10.31 -27.19
C ALA A 196 21.70 -10.70 -28.58
N ARG A 197 21.25 -9.72 -29.39
CA ARG A 197 20.81 -9.96 -30.78
C ARG A 197 21.95 -10.28 -31.76
N SER A 198 23.20 -10.02 -31.38
CA SER A 198 24.39 -10.32 -32.20
C SER A 198 25.07 -11.66 -31.86
N LEU A 199 24.55 -12.41 -30.88
CA LEU A 199 25.11 -13.70 -30.47
C LEU A 199 25.08 -14.71 -31.62
N ASP A 200 26.28 -15.10 -32.03
CA ASP A 200 26.58 -16.03 -33.10
C ASP A 200 26.62 -17.47 -32.53
N PRO A 201 25.76 -18.39 -33.01
CA PRO A 201 25.76 -19.77 -32.54
C PRO A 201 26.98 -20.58 -33.00
N GLU A 202 27.80 -20.06 -33.91
CA GLU A 202 29.05 -20.69 -34.40
C GLU A 202 30.29 -20.31 -33.57
N LYS A 203 30.17 -19.40 -32.60
CA LYS A 203 31.26 -18.94 -31.72
C LYS A 203 30.96 -19.27 -30.27
N THR A 204 32.00 -19.44 -29.45
CA THR A 204 31.78 -19.57 -27.99
C THR A 204 31.25 -18.25 -27.42
N LEU A 205 30.61 -18.29 -26.25
CA LEU A 205 30.22 -17.07 -25.56
C LEU A 205 31.46 -16.22 -25.17
N TRP A 206 32.57 -16.86 -24.80
CA TRP A 206 33.85 -16.23 -24.48
C TRP A 206 34.40 -15.37 -25.63
N ASP A 207 34.42 -15.91 -26.85
CA ASP A 207 34.93 -15.23 -28.05
C ASP A 207 34.12 -13.96 -28.40
N GLN A 208 32.91 -13.85 -27.87
CA GLN A 208 31.95 -12.77 -28.17
C GLN A 208 31.88 -11.72 -27.07
N LEU A 209 32.07 -12.12 -25.81
CA LEU A 209 32.12 -11.23 -24.65
C LEU A 209 33.47 -10.51 -24.49
N GLY A 210 34.56 -11.24 -24.75
CA GLY A 210 35.92 -10.74 -24.54
C GLY A 210 36.27 -10.41 -23.07
N MET A 211 37.46 -9.86 -22.85
CA MET A 211 38.02 -9.65 -21.50
C MET A 211 37.52 -8.40 -20.77
N GLN A 212 36.55 -7.66 -21.33
CA GLN A 212 36.15 -6.32 -20.83
C GLN A 212 34.63 -6.14 -20.69
N SER A 213 33.84 -7.22 -20.66
CA SER A 213 32.39 -7.11 -20.48
C SER A 213 32.03 -6.37 -19.19
N SER A 214 31.17 -5.36 -19.31
CA SER A 214 30.57 -4.66 -18.18
C SER A 214 29.59 -5.57 -17.41
N VAL A 215 29.24 -5.17 -16.19
CA VAL A 215 28.37 -5.97 -15.29
C VAL A 215 26.98 -6.21 -15.88
N GLU A 216 26.39 -5.19 -16.51
CA GLU A 216 25.00 -5.23 -16.97
C GLU A 216 24.76 -6.19 -18.16
N PRO A 217 25.61 -6.26 -19.21
CA PRO A 217 25.52 -7.32 -20.21
C PRO A 217 25.67 -8.73 -19.64
N LEU A 218 26.63 -8.94 -18.71
CA LEU A 218 26.82 -10.24 -18.04
C LEU A 218 25.59 -10.61 -17.19
N ALA A 219 25.00 -9.65 -16.49
CA ALA A 219 23.80 -9.84 -15.70
C ALA A 219 22.58 -10.15 -16.58
N ALA A 220 22.42 -9.47 -17.72
CA ALA A 220 21.33 -9.73 -18.65
C ALA A 220 21.42 -11.14 -19.26
N LEU A 221 22.61 -11.54 -19.72
CA LEU A 221 22.82 -12.90 -20.26
C LEU A 221 22.63 -13.98 -19.20
N PHE A 222 23.05 -13.73 -17.96
CA PHE A 222 22.75 -14.59 -16.82
C PHE A 222 21.24 -14.71 -16.58
N VAL A 223 20.50 -13.59 -16.51
CA VAL A 223 19.04 -13.58 -16.34
C VAL A 223 18.32 -14.32 -17.48
N MET A 224 18.75 -14.10 -18.73
CA MET A 224 18.22 -14.81 -19.90
C MET A 224 18.51 -16.33 -19.82
N SER A 225 19.65 -16.73 -19.26
CA SER A 225 20.02 -18.14 -19.07
C SER A 225 19.14 -18.82 -18.02
N GLU A 226 18.97 -18.22 -16.84
CA GLU A 226 18.17 -18.80 -15.75
C GLU A 226 16.68 -18.91 -16.13
N LEU A 227 16.19 -17.99 -16.97
CA LEU A 227 14.83 -18.01 -17.53
C LEU A 227 14.68 -18.85 -18.81
N GLY A 228 15.73 -19.53 -19.28
CA GLY A 228 15.68 -20.42 -20.44
C GLY A 228 15.60 -19.73 -21.82
N ALA A 229 15.62 -18.40 -21.86
CA ALA A 229 15.68 -17.60 -23.08
C ALA A 229 17.05 -17.65 -23.79
N LEU A 230 18.09 -18.04 -23.05
CA LEU A 230 19.42 -18.33 -23.56
C LEU A 230 19.84 -19.73 -23.07
N SER A 231 20.22 -20.60 -23.99
CA SER A 231 20.76 -21.92 -23.69
C SER A 231 22.15 -22.08 -24.33
N PHE A 232 22.84 -23.17 -24.01
CA PHE A 232 24.22 -23.40 -24.41
C PHE A 232 24.41 -24.82 -24.96
N SER A 233 25.17 -24.94 -26.04
CA SER A 233 25.52 -26.22 -26.66
C SER A 233 27.03 -26.47 -26.62
N SER A 234 27.43 -27.74 -26.54
CA SER A 234 28.83 -28.17 -26.66
C SER A 234 29.37 -28.17 -28.09
N SER A 235 28.52 -27.94 -29.10
CA SER A 235 28.90 -27.84 -30.52
C SER A 235 28.37 -26.56 -31.19
N PRO A 236 28.96 -26.12 -32.32
CA PRO A 236 28.36 -25.13 -33.22
C PRO A 236 27.00 -25.62 -33.79
N GLY A 237 26.24 -24.73 -34.46
CA GLY A 237 25.00 -25.06 -35.17
C GLY A 237 23.69 -24.85 -34.38
N ALA A 238 22.68 -24.25 -35.01
CA ALA A 238 21.37 -23.95 -34.41
C ALA A 238 20.69 -25.15 -33.70
N ALA A 239 19.87 -24.86 -32.69
CA ALA A 239 19.42 -25.83 -31.69
C ALA A 239 18.64 -27.04 -32.24
N GLU A 240 18.95 -28.23 -31.69
CA GLU A 240 18.04 -29.39 -31.72
C GLU A 240 16.83 -29.16 -30.80
N ALA A 241 15.73 -29.88 -31.07
CA ALA A 241 14.45 -29.67 -30.41
C ALA A 241 14.42 -30.06 -28.92
N ALA A 242 13.52 -29.42 -28.17
CA ALA A 242 13.35 -29.62 -26.73
C ALA A 242 12.90 -31.05 -26.35
N PRO A 243 13.16 -31.50 -25.09
CA PRO A 243 12.62 -32.76 -24.58
C PRO A 243 11.10 -32.75 -24.40
N ASP A 244 10.53 -33.95 -24.43
CA ASP A 244 9.10 -34.28 -24.41
C ASP A 244 8.39 -33.90 -23.08
N PRO A 245 7.22 -33.22 -23.10
CA PRO A 245 6.49 -32.86 -21.89
C PRO A 245 5.73 -34.02 -21.21
N ASP A 246 5.59 -35.19 -21.84
CA ASP A 246 4.77 -36.31 -21.32
C ASP A 246 5.50 -37.20 -20.26
N ALA A 247 6.01 -36.58 -19.19
CA ALA A 247 6.44 -37.29 -17.98
C ALA A 247 5.34 -37.21 -16.90
N PRO A 248 4.67 -38.32 -16.53
CA PRO A 248 3.41 -38.26 -15.78
C PRO A 248 3.56 -37.94 -14.28
N ASP A 249 2.68 -37.05 -13.83
CA ASP A 249 2.36 -36.72 -12.43
C ASP A 249 1.82 -37.94 -11.64
N SER A 250 2.04 -37.96 -10.32
CA SER A 250 1.65 -39.05 -9.40
C SER A 250 1.08 -38.61 -8.04
N GLY A 251 0.23 -37.58 -8.04
CA GLY A 251 -1.13 -37.71 -7.51
C GLY A 251 -1.42 -37.80 -5.99
N ALA A 252 -2.73 -37.98 -5.72
CA ALA A 252 -3.44 -37.93 -4.43
C ALA A 252 -3.48 -36.55 -3.74
N GLY A 253 -4.62 -35.90 -3.46
CA GLY A 253 -6.01 -36.34 -3.54
C GLY A 253 -6.57 -36.74 -2.16
N GLY A 254 -7.27 -35.81 -1.49
CA GLY A 254 -7.89 -36.07 -0.19
C GLY A 254 -8.41 -34.80 0.50
N GLY A 255 -9.64 -34.38 0.20
CA GLY A 255 -10.33 -33.34 0.97
C GLY A 255 -11.19 -33.94 2.08
N LEU A 256 -11.48 -33.16 3.13
CA LEU A 256 -12.54 -33.43 4.10
C LEU A 256 -13.10 -32.11 4.66
N GLN A 257 -14.44 -31.99 4.70
CA GLN A 257 -15.18 -30.87 5.29
C GLN A 257 -15.67 -31.25 6.70
N PHE A 258 -15.77 -30.27 7.60
CA PHE A 258 -16.70 -30.34 8.75
C PHE A 258 -17.27 -28.96 9.10
N GLU A 259 -18.59 -28.83 9.07
CA GLU A 259 -19.35 -27.81 9.80
C GLU A 259 -19.50 -28.22 11.28
N ILE A 260 -19.91 -27.30 12.18
CA ILE A 260 -21.19 -27.42 12.94
C ILE A 260 -21.41 -26.33 14.01
N LEU A 261 -22.59 -25.70 13.91
CA LEU A 261 -23.48 -25.05 14.89
C LEU A 261 -23.13 -23.76 15.68
N VAL A 262 -24.10 -22.85 15.56
CA VAL A 262 -24.40 -21.66 16.39
C VAL A 262 -25.22 -22.07 17.63
N GLY A 263 -25.11 -21.32 18.73
CA GLY A 263 -26.03 -21.36 19.88
C GLY A 263 -26.45 -19.95 20.31
N ASP A 264 -27.75 -19.76 20.57
CA ASP A 264 -28.40 -18.47 20.82
C ASP A 264 -29.21 -18.49 22.14
N ALA A 265 -29.30 -17.36 22.85
CA ALA A 265 -30.30 -17.08 23.91
C ALA A 265 -30.15 -15.66 24.54
N ALA A 266 -31.26 -14.93 24.65
CA ALA A 266 -31.45 -13.70 25.44
C ALA A 266 -32.43 -13.96 26.62
N PRO A 267 -33.21 -13.00 27.20
CA PRO A 267 -33.01 -11.58 27.53
C PRO A 267 -33.35 -11.27 29.03
N ALA A 268 -33.34 -10.00 29.46
CA ALA A 268 -34.14 -9.51 30.62
C ALA A 268 -34.33 -7.97 30.61
N GLU A 269 -35.51 -7.48 31.03
CA GLU A 269 -35.93 -6.07 31.05
C GLU A 269 -35.91 -5.43 32.46
N GLY A 270 -36.13 -4.11 32.57
CA GLY A 270 -36.61 -3.47 33.82
C GLY A 270 -36.15 -2.03 34.08
N ALA A 271 -37.05 -1.05 33.90
CA ALA A 271 -36.96 0.35 34.40
C ALA A 271 -37.88 0.50 35.66
N PRO A 272 -38.16 1.68 36.29
CA PRO A 272 -37.98 3.09 35.91
C PRO A 272 -36.89 3.78 36.81
N GLU A 273 -36.83 5.08 37.18
CA GLU A 273 -37.73 6.25 37.07
C GLU A 273 -36.94 7.59 37.12
N ALA A 274 -37.64 8.74 37.18
CA ALA A 274 -37.07 10.09 37.13
C ALA A 274 -37.62 11.03 38.22
N GLY A 275 -36.93 12.16 38.51
CA GLY A 275 -37.45 13.17 39.45
C GLY A 275 -36.49 14.24 40.01
N ARG A 276 -35.28 14.42 39.47
CA ARG A 276 -34.29 15.43 39.94
C ARG A 276 -33.56 16.16 38.80
N THR A 277 -34.15 16.18 37.62
CA THR A 277 -33.36 16.14 36.38
C THR A 277 -33.05 17.53 35.79
N GLU A 278 -34.00 18.47 35.79
CA GLU A 278 -33.97 19.65 34.90
C GLU A 278 -32.89 20.70 35.21
N ALA A 279 -32.54 20.92 36.48
CA ALA A 279 -31.42 21.79 36.85
C ALA A 279 -30.04 21.09 36.76
N ARG A 280 -30.04 19.78 36.50
CA ARG A 280 -28.83 18.94 36.40
C ARG A 280 -28.53 18.49 34.97
N THR A 281 -29.49 18.64 34.05
CA THR A 281 -29.29 18.42 32.61
C THR A 281 -28.46 19.54 32.01
N THR A 282 -28.84 20.80 32.15
CA THR A 282 -28.13 21.93 31.50
C THR A 282 -26.61 21.91 31.73
N ALA A 283 -26.16 21.80 32.99
CA ALA A 283 -24.74 21.72 33.33
C ALA A 283 -24.04 20.45 32.82
N ARG A 284 -24.78 19.35 32.63
CA ARG A 284 -24.28 18.06 32.12
C ARG A 284 -24.29 18.00 30.58
N ASP A 285 -25.15 18.77 29.96
CA ASP A 285 -25.25 18.95 28.52
C ASP A 285 -24.13 19.89 28.05
N ASP A 286 -23.83 20.95 28.81
CA ASP A 286 -22.63 21.79 28.67
C ASP A 286 -21.32 20.99 28.89
N GLU A 287 -21.30 20.06 29.85
CA GLU A 287 -20.17 19.16 30.11
C GLU A 287 -19.98 18.18 28.94
N LEU A 288 -21.05 17.59 28.42
CA LEU A 288 -21.02 16.69 27.26
C LEU A 288 -20.60 17.44 25.98
N ALA A 289 -21.05 18.68 25.80
CA ALA A 289 -20.62 19.53 24.69
C ALA A 289 -19.11 19.77 24.72
N ARG A 290 -18.56 20.18 25.87
CA ARG A 290 -17.10 20.33 26.05
C ARG A 290 -16.34 19.01 25.88
N GLU A 291 -16.85 17.90 26.40
CA GLU A 291 -16.23 16.58 26.25
C GLU A 291 -16.18 16.15 24.78
N ILE A 292 -17.22 16.43 24.00
CA ILE A 292 -17.25 16.18 22.55
C ILE A 292 -16.25 17.07 21.82
N GLU A 293 -16.22 18.37 22.11
CA GLU A 293 -15.30 19.29 21.45
C GLU A 293 -13.85 19.00 21.82
N GLU A 294 -13.55 18.72 23.09
CA GLU A 294 -12.21 18.33 23.55
C GLU A 294 -11.76 17.00 22.93
N LYS A 295 -12.62 15.97 22.90
CA LYS A 295 -12.29 14.69 22.24
C LYS A 295 -12.21 14.80 20.72
N PHE A 296 -12.89 15.78 20.11
CA PHE A 296 -12.82 16.05 18.68
C PHE A 296 -11.52 16.80 18.31
N GLU A 297 -11.19 17.87 19.03
CA GLU A 297 -9.92 18.60 18.86
C GLU A 297 -8.71 17.71 19.12
N LYS A 298 -8.81 16.83 20.12
CA LYS A 298 -7.78 15.82 20.45
C LYS A 298 -7.98 14.49 19.74
N LEU A 299 -8.90 14.36 18.78
CA LEU A 299 -9.21 13.07 18.13
C LEU A 299 -7.98 12.47 17.47
N ALA A 300 -7.16 13.33 16.87
CA ALA A 300 -5.89 12.97 16.26
C ALA A 300 -4.74 12.81 17.28
N GLU A 301 -4.95 12.98 18.58
CA GLU A 301 -3.92 12.88 19.63
C GLU A 301 -4.12 11.70 20.59
N LEU A 302 -5.37 11.29 20.81
CA LEU A 302 -5.74 10.22 21.74
C LEU A 302 -5.44 8.83 21.18
N ASP A 303 -4.79 7.97 21.96
CA ASP A 303 -4.61 6.56 21.61
C ASP A 303 -5.90 5.72 21.82
N HIS A 304 -5.89 4.43 21.45
CA HIS A 304 -7.10 3.61 21.52
C HIS A 304 -7.62 3.39 22.97
N TYR A 305 -6.73 3.38 23.95
CA TYR A 305 -7.09 3.29 25.37
C TYR A 305 -7.66 4.63 25.86
N GLU A 306 -7.05 5.74 25.47
CA GLU A 306 -7.48 7.11 25.84
C GLU A 306 -8.80 7.54 25.17
N LEU A 307 -9.03 7.13 23.91
CA LEU A 307 -10.31 7.31 23.21
C LEU A 307 -11.47 6.69 23.99
N LEU A 308 -11.27 5.44 24.45
CA LEU A 308 -12.21 4.70 25.29
C LEU A 308 -12.20 5.14 26.77
N GLY A 309 -11.21 5.91 27.22
CA GLY A 309 -11.09 6.35 28.62
C GLY A 309 -10.75 5.22 29.59
N VAL A 310 -9.93 4.26 29.17
CA VAL A 310 -9.48 3.10 29.96
C VAL A 310 -7.96 3.07 30.07
N PRO A 311 -7.37 2.47 31.12
CA PRO A 311 -5.92 2.26 31.19
C PRO A 311 -5.46 1.16 30.21
N ASN A 312 -4.17 1.16 29.87
CA ASN A 312 -3.57 0.17 28.96
C ASN A 312 -3.58 -1.27 29.49
N ASP A 313 -3.68 -1.48 30.80
CA ASP A 313 -3.86 -2.79 31.44
C ASP A 313 -5.33 -3.25 31.54
N ALA A 314 -6.28 -2.47 31.00
CA ALA A 314 -7.71 -2.72 31.15
C ALA A 314 -8.11 -4.10 30.59
N LYS A 315 -8.87 -4.88 31.36
CA LYS A 315 -9.40 -6.17 30.90
C LYS A 315 -10.51 -5.96 29.86
N THR A 316 -10.73 -6.93 28.97
CA THR A 316 -11.75 -6.88 27.89
C THR A 316 -13.15 -6.51 28.39
N ALA A 317 -13.53 -6.93 29.61
CA ALA A 317 -14.79 -6.55 30.24
C ALA A 317 -14.89 -5.04 30.55
N ALA A 318 -13.78 -4.38 30.89
CA ALA A 318 -13.72 -2.93 31.10
C ALA A 318 -13.76 -2.17 29.76
N ILE A 319 -13.04 -2.64 28.75
CA ILE A 319 -13.06 -2.10 27.37
C ILE A 319 -14.48 -2.14 26.79
N LYS A 320 -15.16 -3.30 26.87
CA LYS A 320 -16.57 -3.45 26.44
C LYS A 320 -17.52 -2.54 27.22
N LYS A 321 -17.31 -2.39 28.54
CA LYS A 321 -18.12 -1.49 29.39
C LYS A 321 -17.90 -0.02 29.02
N ALA A 322 -16.67 0.38 28.73
CA ALA A 322 -16.31 1.74 28.31
C ALA A 322 -16.92 2.07 26.94
N TYR A 323 -16.82 1.17 25.96
CA TYR A 323 -17.48 1.33 24.66
C TYR A 323 -19.01 1.48 24.79
N LEU A 324 -19.67 0.63 25.59
CA LEU A 324 -21.12 0.74 25.84
C LEU A 324 -21.52 2.04 26.57
N PHE A 325 -20.63 2.62 27.36
CA PHE A 325 -20.85 3.92 28.01
C PHE A 325 -20.67 5.07 27.02
N ALA A 326 -19.61 5.03 26.21
CA ALA A 326 -19.34 5.99 25.15
C ALA A 326 -20.45 5.99 24.07
N ALA A 327 -20.92 4.82 23.63
CA ALA A 327 -22.06 4.70 22.72
C ALA A 327 -23.34 5.35 23.27
N LYS A 328 -23.55 5.34 24.59
CA LYS A 328 -24.71 6.02 25.22
C LYS A 328 -24.54 7.53 25.36
N ARG A 329 -23.32 8.08 25.26
CA ARG A 329 -23.02 9.52 25.35
C ARG A 329 -22.86 10.19 23.98
N PHE A 330 -22.15 9.55 23.05
CA PHE A 330 -21.70 10.16 21.79
C PHE A 330 -22.52 9.75 20.55
N HIS A 331 -23.46 8.80 20.66
CA HIS A 331 -24.29 8.40 19.52
C HIS A 331 -25.20 9.55 19.04
N PRO A 332 -25.36 9.77 17.72
CA PRO A 332 -26.17 10.88 17.19
C PRO A 332 -27.59 11.02 17.76
N ASP A 333 -28.26 9.90 18.04
CA ASP A 333 -29.62 9.91 18.63
C ASP A 333 -29.66 10.30 20.11
N ALA A 334 -28.53 10.20 20.83
CA ALA A 334 -28.43 10.70 22.20
C ALA A 334 -28.34 12.22 22.19
N LEU A 335 -27.49 12.79 21.33
CA LEU A 335 -27.26 14.24 21.20
C LEU A 335 -28.53 15.02 20.91
N LYS A 336 -29.42 14.46 20.09
CA LYS A 336 -30.73 15.04 19.78
C LYS A 336 -31.61 15.25 21.02
N ARG A 337 -31.45 14.44 22.07
CA ARG A 337 -32.17 14.57 23.35
C ARG A 337 -31.58 15.65 24.27
N HIS A 338 -30.36 16.12 23.96
CA HIS A 338 -29.62 17.12 24.72
C HIS A 338 -29.52 18.47 23.98
N GLY A 339 -30.18 18.63 22.82
CA GLY A 339 -30.14 19.86 22.01
C GLY A 339 -28.81 20.15 21.31
N LEU A 340 -27.85 19.23 21.36
CA LEU A 340 -26.48 19.39 20.82
C LEU A 340 -26.40 19.06 19.31
N GLU A 341 -27.41 19.44 18.53
CA GLU A 341 -27.50 19.08 17.11
C GLU A 341 -26.35 19.68 16.27
N SER A 342 -25.80 20.83 16.69
CA SER A 342 -24.61 21.46 16.09
C SER A 342 -23.32 20.63 16.24
N LEU A 343 -23.23 19.77 17.26
CA LEU A 343 -22.07 18.92 17.51
C LEU A 343 -22.19 17.52 16.88
N LYS A 344 -23.28 17.24 16.17
CA LYS A 344 -23.58 15.91 15.61
C LYS A 344 -22.48 15.37 14.69
N ALA A 345 -21.84 16.23 13.89
CA ALA A 345 -20.71 15.85 13.03
C ALA A 345 -19.48 15.47 13.87
N LYS A 346 -19.03 16.38 14.76
CA LYS A 346 -17.89 16.17 15.67
C LYS A 346 -18.04 14.89 16.51
N ALA A 347 -19.22 14.71 17.12
CA ALA A 347 -19.52 13.53 17.93
C ALA A 347 -19.61 12.24 17.10
N GLY A 348 -20.03 12.32 15.83
CA GLY A 348 -19.99 11.19 14.89
C GLY A 348 -18.56 10.72 14.63
N GLU A 349 -17.62 11.63 14.43
CA GLU A 349 -16.20 11.30 14.23
C GLU A 349 -15.56 10.76 15.53
N VAL A 350 -15.84 11.38 16.68
CA VAL A 350 -15.44 10.85 18.01
C VAL A 350 -15.99 9.44 18.25
N PHE A 351 -17.26 9.19 17.92
CA PHE A 351 -17.87 7.88 18.10
C PHE A 351 -17.32 6.82 17.12
N ALA A 352 -17.01 7.21 15.88
CA ALA A 352 -16.36 6.33 14.91
C ALA A 352 -14.96 5.89 15.37
N ALA A 353 -14.14 6.83 15.88
CA ALA A 353 -12.83 6.52 16.44
C ALA A 353 -12.92 5.61 17.68
N ILE A 354 -13.90 5.85 18.56
CA ILE A 354 -14.18 4.98 19.71
C ILE A 354 -14.64 3.57 19.26
N GLY A 355 -15.37 3.46 18.15
CA GLY A 355 -15.72 2.19 17.50
C GLY A 355 -14.48 1.42 17.03
N LYS A 356 -13.56 2.10 16.32
CA LYS A 356 -12.27 1.52 15.88
C LYS A 356 -11.43 1.07 17.08
N ALA A 357 -11.30 1.92 18.09
CA ALA A 357 -10.58 1.60 19.32
C ALA A 357 -11.14 0.36 20.02
N HIS A 358 -12.47 0.21 20.08
CA HIS A 358 -13.09 -0.99 20.62
C HIS A 358 -12.85 -2.23 19.76
N SER A 359 -12.93 -2.16 18.42
CA SER A 359 -12.69 -3.34 17.58
C SER A 359 -11.28 -3.88 17.73
N VAL A 360 -10.26 -3.02 17.82
CA VAL A 360 -8.86 -3.42 18.02
C VAL A 360 -8.62 -3.95 19.44
N LEU A 361 -9.07 -3.24 20.48
CA LEU A 361 -8.75 -3.60 21.87
C LEU A 361 -9.62 -4.72 22.46
N SER A 362 -10.74 -5.07 21.82
CA SER A 362 -11.63 -6.14 22.30
C SER A 362 -11.21 -7.54 21.88
N ASP A 363 -10.49 -7.68 20.76
CA ASP A 363 -9.86 -8.94 20.35
C ASP A 363 -8.46 -9.12 20.96
N SER A 364 -8.11 -10.34 21.34
CA SER A 364 -6.84 -10.62 22.00
C SER A 364 -5.62 -10.67 21.08
N ALA A 365 -5.80 -10.98 19.78
CA ALA A 365 -4.72 -10.96 18.80
C ALA A 365 -4.47 -9.53 18.31
N SER A 366 -5.51 -8.82 17.87
CA SER A 366 -5.39 -7.42 17.43
C SER A 366 -4.91 -6.48 18.53
N ARG A 367 -5.34 -6.69 19.78
CA ARG A 367 -4.77 -5.96 20.92
C ARG A 367 -3.31 -6.29 21.16
N ARG A 368 -2.92 -7.55 21.08
CA ARG A 368 -1.53 -7.96 21.30
C ARG A 368 -0.61 -7.36 20.24
N GLU A 369 -1.04 -7.37 18.99
CA GLU A 369 -0.38 -6.69 17.88
C GLU A 369 -0.23 -5.19 18.20
N TYR A 370 -1.31 -4.51 18.59
CA TYR A 370 -1.30 -3.11 19.02
C TYR A 370 -0.33 -2.81 20.18
N ASP A 371 -0.33 -3.65 21.21
CA ASP A 371 0.50 -3.50 22.42
C ASP A 371 1.98 -3.86 22.17
N GLU A 372 2.29 -4.79 21.25
CA GLU A 372 3.67 -5.19 20.88
C GLU A 372 4.37 -4.22 19.92
N GLY A 373 3.72 -3.10 19.57
CA GLY A 373 4.26 -2.10 18.65
C GLY A 373 3.81 -2.30 17.19
N GLY A 374 2.79 -3.12 16.97
CA GLY A 374 1.87 -3.01 15.84
C GLY A 374 1.12 -1.68 15.93
N ILE A 375 1.86 -0.61 15.62
CA ILE A 375 1.42 0.55 14.86
C ILE A 375 -0.02 0.41 14.37
N ASP A 376 -0.91 1.37 14.67
CA ASP A 376 -2.26 1.43 14.11
C ASP A 376 -2.15 1.22 12.59
N SER A 377 -2.51 0.01 12.14
CA SER A 377 -1.89 -0.54 10.95
C SER A 377 -2.28 0.34 9.78
N PHE A 378 -1.29 0.76 8.99
CA PHE A 378 -1.64 1.47 7.77
C PHE A 378 -2.44 0.49 6.95
N ASP A 379 -3.75 0.76 6.84
CA ASP A 379 -4.70 -0.08 6.11
C ASP A 379 -4.44 0.18 4.63
N THR A 380 -3.31 -0.39 4.22
CA THR A 380 -2.64 -0.29 2.93
C THR A 380 -3.59 -0.83 1.88
N ASP A 381 -4.20 -1.97 2.22
CA ASP A 381 -5.31 -2.65 1.56
C ASP A 381 -6.49 -1.69 1.31
N ARG A 382 -6.97 -0.97 2.33
CA ARG A 382 -8.07 0.02 2.21
C ARG A 382 -7.70 1.26 1.41
N LEU A 383 -6.47 1.78 1.56
CA LEU A 383 -5.98 2.88 0.72
C LEU A 383 -5.91 2.45 -0.75
N MET A 384 -5.40 1.27 -1.04
CA MET A 384 -5.22 0.77 -2.40
C MET A 384 -6.54 0.44 -3.09
N GLN A 385 -7.52 -0.06 -2.33
CA GLN A 385 -8.89 -0.17 -2.83
C GLN A 385 -9.48 1.21 -3.13
N ALA A 386 -9.28 2.22 -2.27
CA ALA A 386 -9.72 3.60 -2.53
C ALA A 386 -9.06 4.18 -3.80
N GLU A 387 -7.74 4.12 -3.93
CA GLU A 387 -6.99 4.56 -5.12
C GLU A 387 -7.37 3.80 -6.41
N THR A 388 -7.79 2.54 -6.28
CA THR A 388 -8.25 1.74 -7.44
C THR A 388 -9.62 2.22 -7.92
N PHE A 389 -10.58 2.42 -7.01
CA PHE A 389 -11.87 3.04 -7.36
C PHE A 389 -11.69 4.48 -7.86
N PHE A 390 -10.78 5.25 -7.26
CA PHE A 390 -10.48 6.62 -7.67
C PHE A 390 -9.96 6.70 -9.11
N ARG A 391 -8.95 5.88 -9.46
CA ARG A 391 -8.43 5.81 -10.85
C ARG A 391 -9.50 5.38 -11.86
N GLN A 392 -10.36 4.42 -11.51
CA GLN A 392 -11.48 4.02 -12.37
C GLN A 392 -12.46 5.18 -12.55
N ALA A 393 -12.76 5.94 -11.49
CA ALA A 393 -13.61 7.11 -11.56
C ALA A 393 -13.01 8.24 -12.40
N GLU A 394 -11.71 8.54 -12.27
CA GLU A 394 -11.01 9.51 -13.12
C GLU A 394 -11.20 9.20 -14.62
N ILE A 395 -11.04 7.92 -15.01
CA ILE A 395 -11.24 7.47 -16.39
C ILE A 395 -12.68 7.73 -16.85
N MET A 396 -13.68 7.38 -16.01
CA MET A 396 -15.08 7.64 -16.31
C MET A 396 -15.41 9.14 -16.40
N MET A 397 -14.83 9.98 -15.53
CA MET A 397 -15.01 11.43 -15.55
C MET A 397 -14.40 12.07 -16.80
N ARG A 398 -13.20 11.64 -17.23
CA ARG A 398 -12.59 12.08 -18.50
C ARG A 398 -13.43 11.66 -19.72
N ALA A 399 -14.11 10.52 -19.65
CA ALA A 399 -15.09 10.08 -20.65
C ALA A 399 -16.47 10.77 -20.52
N GLY A 400 -16.66 11.70 -19.56
CA GLY A 400 -17.94 12.37 -19.30
C GLY A 400 -19.02 11.48 -18.66
N ARG A 401 -18.68 10.26 -18.25
CA ARG A 401 -19.57 9.24 -17.66
C ARG A 401 -19.75 9.45 -16.15
N PHE A 402 -20.13 10.66 -15.76
CA PHE A 402 -20.21 11.07 -14.34
C PHE A 402 -21.19 10.22 -13.50
N GLY A 403 -22.25 9.68 -14.11
CA GLY A 403 -23.18 8.77 -13.43
C GLY A 403 -22.54 7.44 -13.01
N GLU A 404 -21.51 6.99 -13.71
CA GLU A 404 -20.76 5.77 -13.39
C GLU A 404 -19.52 6.08 -12.51
N ALA A 405 -18.96 7.27 -12.64
CA ALA A 405 -17.90 7.76 -11.74
C ALA A 405 -18.39 7.96 -10.31
N ALA A 406 -19.61 8.47 -10.12
CA ALA A 406 -20.15 8.79 -8.80
C ALA A 406 -20.15 7.61 -7.80
N PRO A 407 -20.69 6.40 -8.11
CA PRO A 407 -20.65 5.27 -7.16
C PRO A 407 -19.23 4.76 -6.87
N LEU A 408 -18.30 4.87 -7.84
CA LEU A 408 -16.89 4.55 -7.60
C LEU A 408 -16.26 5.54 -6.59
N LEU A 409 -16.59 6.83 -6.70
CA LEU A 409 -16.16 7.87 -5.77
C LEU A 409 -16.85 7.79 -4.40
N GLU A 410 -18.11 7.36 -4.34
CA GLU A 410 -18.80 7.06 -3.08
C GLU A 410 -18.09 5.92 -2.33
N ASN A 411 -17.68 4.87 -3.04
CA ASN A 411 -16.83 3.80 -2.46
C ASN A 411 -15.44 4.30 -2.06
N THR A 412 -14.83 5.17 -2.87
CA THR A 412 -13.52 5.79 -2.57
C THR A 412 -13.59 6.60 -1.28
N VAL A 413 -14.57 7.49 -1.12
CA VAL A 413 -14.76 8.32 0.07
C VAL A 413 -15.18 7.48 1.29
N LYS A 414 -15.98 6.44 1.10
CA LYS A 414 -16.32 5.48 2.17
C LYS A 414 -15.06 4.76 2.67
N LEU A 415 -14.14 4.41 1.78
CA LEU A 415 -12.87 3.78 2.15
C LEU A 415 -11.90 4.80 2.75
N TRP A 416 -11.76 6.02 2.24
CA TRP A 416 -10.82 6.99 2.80
C TRP A 416 -11.42 8.41 2.88
N PRO A 417 -12.24 8.70 3.92
CA PRO A 417 -13.00 9.96 4.00
C PRO A 417 -12.13 11.19 4.32
N GLU A 418 -10.88 10.96 4.73
CA GLU A 418 -9.90 11.97 5.17
C GLU A 418 -9.09 12.58 4.00
N GLU A 419 -9.22 12.06 2.78
CA GLU A 419 -8.51 12.57 1.61
C GLU A 419 -9.40 13.58 0.84
N GLY A 420 -9.03 14.87 0.92
CA GLY A 420 -9.79 15.97 0.34
C GLY A 420 -10.00 15.86 -1.17
N ALA A 421 -9.03 15.29 -1.91
CA ALA A 421 -9.18 15.07 -3.35
C ALA A 421 -10.35 14.12 -3.68
N TYR A 422 -10.55 13.07 -2.89
CA TYR A 422 -11.64 12.12 -3.09
C TYR A 422 -13.01 12.79 -2.87
N GLN A 423 -13.11 13.63 -1.83
CA GLN A 423 -14.29 14.44 -1.54
C GLN A 423 -14.59 15.41 -2.69
N ALA A 424 -13.57 16.14 -3.18
CA ALA A 424 -13.73 17.12 -4.25
C ALA A 424 -14.19 16.49 -5.57
N TYR A 425 -13.60 15.35 -5.95
CA TYR A 425 -13.99 14.64 -7.17
C TYR A 425 -15.38 14.02 -7.04
N LEU A 426 -15.76 13.48 -5.87
CA LEU A 426 -17.13 13.02 -5.61
C LEU A 426 -18.13 14.16 -5.77
N GLY A 427 -17.86 15.32 -5.15
CA GLY A 427 -18.71 16.50 -5.29
C GLY A 427 -18.87 16.92 -6.76
N TRP A 428 -17.77 16.98 -7.52
CA TRP A 428 -17.83 17.30 -8.96
C TRP A 428 -18.59 16.25 -9.78
N ALA A 429 -18.45 14.96 -9.49
CA ALA A 429 -19.20 13.89 -10.16
C ALA A 429 -20.71 13.96 -9.84
N LEU A 430 -21.09 14.18 -8.59
CA LEU A 430 -22.48 14.38 -8.17
C LEU A 430 -23.12 15.63 -8.81
N PHE A 431 -22.33 16.68 -9.00
CA PHE A 431 -22.77 17.87 -9.72
C PHE A 431 -22.97 17.61 -11.23
N LYS A 432 -22.05 16.87 -11.87
CA LYS A 432 -22.04 16.68 -13.33
C LYS A 432 -22.91 15.51 -13.83
N LYS A 433 -23.25 14.54 -12.98
CA LYS A 433 -24.13 13.41 -13.34
C LYS A 433 -25.57 13.88 -13.64
N ARG A 434 -26.40 12.95 -14.13
CA ARG A 434 -27.82 13.18 -14.44
C ARG A 434 -28.68 12.11 -13.74
N PRO A 435 -29.67 12.49 -12.90
CA PRO A 435 -29.94 13.85 -12.42
C PRO A 435 -28.75 14.43 -11.63
N SER A 436 -28.61 15.76 -11.67
CA SER A 436 -27.55 16.50 -10.97
C SER A 436 -27.95 16.69 -9.50
N GLU A 437 -27.01 16.50 -8.57
CA GLU A 437 -27.23 16.60 -7.13
C GLU A 437 -26.34 17.70 -6.52
N PRO A 438 -26.68 18.99 -6.73
CA PRO A 438 -25.82 20.11 -6.36
C PRO A 438 -25.68 20.32 -4.85
N ASP A 439 -26.69 19.97 -4.05
CA ASP A 439 -26.64 20.12 -2.59
C ASP A 439 -25.67 19.11 -1.96
N ARG A 440 -25.74 17.82 -2.35
CA ARG A 440 -24.72 16.83 -1.97
C ARG A 440 -23.34 17.17 -2.51
N ALA A 441 -23.26 17.73 -3.72
CA ALA A 441 -21.99 18.18 -4.27
C ALA A 441 -21.34 19.27 -3.41
N ARG A 442 -22.14 20.21 -2.88
CA ARG A 442 -21.70 21.25 -1.94
C ARG A 442 -21.11 20.64 -0.67
N GLU A 443 -21.83 19.73 -0.01
CA GLU A 443 -21.38 19.09 1.25
C GLU A 443 -20.00 18.44 1.12
N HIS A 444 -19.78 17.69 0.02
CA HIS A 444 -18.49 17.06 -0.24
C HIS A 444 -17.38 18.07 -0.58
N LEU A 445 -17.70 19.18 -1.26
CA LEU A 445 -16.72 20.21 -1.60
C LEU A 445 -16.34 21.10 -0.40
N GLU A 446 -17.28 21.33 0.54
CA GLU A 446 -16.98 21.97 1.83
C GLU A 446 -16.01 21.08 2.63
N LYS A 447 -16.33 19.78 2.78
CA LYS A 447 -15.42 18.83 3.47
C LYS A 447 -14.06 18.68 2.78
N ALA A 448 -14.00 18.76 1.44
CA ALA A 448 -12.73 18.77 0.72
C ALA A 448 -11.82 19.94 1.16
N LEU A 449 -12.39 21.14 1.22
CA LEU A 449 -11.69 22.37 1.58
C LEU A 449 -11.33 22.47 3.07
N GLU A 450 -12.07 21.79 3.95
CA GLU A 450 -11.69 21.58 5.36
C GLU A 450 -10.45 20.69 5.49
N LEU A 451 -10.36 19.63 4.68
CA LEU A 451 -9.24 18.67 4.70
C LEU A 451 -7.98 19.22 4.02
N ARG A 452 -8.12 19.87 2.86
CA ARG A 452 -7.02 20.50 2.12
C ARG A 452 -7.52 21.67 1.28
N GLN A 453 -6.90 22.83 1.45
CA GLN A 453 -7.17 23.99 0.59
C GLN A 453 -6.33 23.93 -0.68
N ASP A 454 -6.99 23.66 -1.80
CA ASP A 454 -6.35 23.60 -3.13
C ASP A 454 -7.20 24.32 -4.20
N ALA A 455 -6.54 24.72 -5.29
CA ALA A 455 -7.16 25.47 -6.38
C ALA A 455 -8.30 24.72 -7.09
N GLN A 456 -8.18 23.40 -7.25
CA GLN A 456 -9.15 22.58 -7.98
C GLN A 456 -10.44 22.41 -7.17
N SER A 457 -10.32 22.17 -5.85
CA SER A 457 -11.45 22.11 -4.92
C SER A 457 -12.19 23.45 -4.85
N TYR A 458 -11.48 24.58 -4.73
CA TYR A 458 -12.11 25.91 -4.76
C TYR A 458 -12.80 26.21 -6.10
N PHE A 459 -12.20 25.82 -7.22
CA PHE A 459 -12.82 25.95 -8.54
C PHE A 459 -14.13 25.16 -8.64
N TYR A 460 -14.13 23.87 -8.28
CA TYR A 460 -15.34 23.04 -8.28
C TYR A 460 -16.41 23.62 -7.35
N PHE A 461 -16.04 24.07 -6.14
CA PHE A 461 -16.96 24.68 -5.19
C PHE A 461 -17.60 25.95 -5.75
N SER A 462 -16.82 26.84 -6.39
CA SER A 462 -17.34 28.06 -7.01
C SER A 462 -18.42 27.78 -8.06
N VAL A 463 -18.25 26.74 -8.88
CA VAL A 463 -19.20 26.36 -9.94
C VAL A 463 -20.49 25.78 -9.35
N VAL A 464 -20.40 25.01 -8.26
CA VAL A 464 -21.57 24.46 -7.54
C VAL A 464 -22.36 25.58 -6.86
N LEU A 465 -21.69 26.45 -6.09
CA LEU A 465 -22.32 27.61 -5.44
C LEU A 465 -23.05 28.51 -6.45
N ARG A 466 -22.44 28.75 -7.62
CA ARG A 466 -23.05 29.54 -8.70
C ARG A 466 -24.30 28.88 -9.29
N LYS A 467 -24.39 27.55 -9.26
CA LYS A 467 -25.60 26.81 -9.67
C LYS A 467 -26.71 26.85 -8.60
N LEU A 468 -26.33 26.89 -7.32
CA LEU A 468 -27.24 27.06 -6.18
C LEU A 468 -27.76 28.50 -6.04
N GLY A 469 -27.09 29.48 -6.68
CA GLY A 469 -27.47 30.90 -6.67
C GLY A 469 -26.67 31.76 -5.70
N GLU A 470 -25.64 31.20 -5.06
CA GLU A 470 -24.79 31.88 -4.07
C GLU A 470 -23.62 32.62 -4.73
N PHE A 471 -23.95 33.59 -5.59
CA PHE A 471 -22.99 34.27 -6.46
C PHE A 471 -21.82 34.92 -5.71
N GLY A 472 -22.05 35.59 -4.58
CA GLY A 472 -20.98 36.23 -3.81
C GLY A 472 -19.99 35.23 -3.18
N ALA A 473 -20.47 34.09 -2.70
CA ALA A 473 -19.62 33.01 -2.21
C ALA A 473 -18.88 32.32 -3.38
N ALA A 474 -19.55 32.13 -4.51
CA ALA A 474 -18.94 31.58 -5.73
C ALA A 474 -17.79 32.46 -6.26
N ASP A 475 -17.99 33.77 -6.35
CA ASP A 475 -16.96 34.71 -6.81
C ASP A 475 -15.78 34.76 -5.82
N THR A 476 -16.04 34.64 -4.51
CA THR A 476 -15.00 34.53 -3.46
C THR A 476 -14.18 33.24 -3.60
N ALA A 477 -14.84 32.09 -3.79
CA ALA A 477 -14.16 30.81 -4.01
C ALA A 477 -13.36 30.80 -5.32
N MET A 478 -13.89 31.39 -6.40
CA MET A 478 -13.19 31.52 -7.68
C MET A 478 -11.95 32.43 -7.58
N ALA A 479 -12.04 33.53 -6.82
CA ALA A 479 -10.87 34.37 -6.53
C ALA A 479 -9.79 33.55 -5.80
N ARG A 480 -10.19 32.78 -4.77
CA ARG A 480 -9.25 31.97 -3.98
C ARG A 480 -8.61 30.84 -4.78
N ALA A 481 -9.34 30.24 -5.73
CA ALA A 481 -8.78 29.29 -6.69
C ALA A 481 -7.65 29.93 -7.52
N LYS A 482 -7.88 31.14 -8.05
CA LYS A 482 -6.91 31.88 -8.88
C LYS A 482 -5.69 32.40 -8.13
N GLU A 483 -5.83 32.65 -6.83
CA GLU A 483 -4.70 33.01 -5.96
C GLU A 483 -3.78 31.82 -5.66
N LEU A 484 -4.32 30.59 -5.65
CA LEU A 484 -3.56 29.35 -5.47
C LEU A 484 -2.98 28.83 -6.79
N ASP A 485 -3.71 28.94 -7.89
CA ASP A 485 -3.26 28.63 -9.25
C ASP A 485 -3.82 29.63 -10.27
N PRO A 486 -3.00 30.57 -10.77
CA PRO A 486 -3.43 31.56 -11.76
C PRO A 486 -3.87 30.99 -13.12
N SER A 487 -3.65 29.69 -13.39
CA SER A 487 -4.08 29.03 -14.63
C SER A 487 -5.54 28.58 -14.63
N VAL A 488 -6.21 28.61 -13.47
CA VAL A 488 -7.64 28.26 -13.32
C VAL A 488 -8.52 29.31 -14.01
N GLY A 489 -9.22 28.91 -15.07
CA GLY A 489 -10.00 29.79 -15.96
C GLY A 489 -11.43 29.32 -16.22
#